data_AF-A0A1H2WDG1-F1
#
_entry.id   AF-A0A1H2WDG1-F1
#
_cell.length_a   1.000
_cell.length_b   1.000
_cell.length_c   1.000
_cell.angle_alpha   90.00
_cell.angle_beta   90.00
_cell.angle_gamma   90.00
#
_symmetry.space_group_name_H-M   'P 1'
#
loop_
_entity.id
_entity.type
_entity.pdbx_description
1 polymer ?
#
loop_
_entity_poly.entity_id
_entity_poly.type
_entity_poly.pdbx_seq_one_letter_code
_entity_poly.pdbx_strand_id
1 'polypeptide(L)'
;MALRRFRLDLVWWLVSPGNPLKAHGPAPLAERIAAARALADDPRIVVTGLEARLGTRRTADTLAAMQALWPGVRFVWLMGSDNLVQFARWDRWQGIAARVPIGVIARPGSRTQARTSRAATILARHRLPESRAALLADATPPAWVLINVPMTALSSSAIRAARRAATLRPDAGAPLAGLT
;
A
#
# COMPACT_ATOMS: atom_id res chain seq x y z
N MET A 1 -0.89 -7.41 11.30
CA MET A 1 -2.04 -8.19 10.76
C MET A 1 -1.66 -8.98 9.49
N ALA A 2 -1.21 -8.32 8.41
CA ALA A 2 -0.76 -8.98 7.19
C ALA A 2 0.39 -9.99 7.41
N LEU A 3 1.40 -9.62 8.22
CA LEU A 3 2.50 -10.51 8.66
C LEU A 3 2.00 -11.89 9.09
N ARG A 4 1.00 -11.93 10.00
CA ARG A 4 0.44 -13.17 10.53
C ARG A 4 -0.37 -13.95 9.49
N ARG A 5 -1.22 -13.26 8.71
CA ARG A 5 -2.16 -13.93 7.79
C ARG A 5 -1.47 -14.51 6.55
N PHE A 6 -0.40 -13.88 6.10
CA PHE A 6 0.40 -14.35 4.97
C PHE A 6 1.70 -15.05 5.40
N ARG A 7 1.92 -15.23 6.70
CA ARG A 7 3.15 -15.80 7.30
C ARG A 7 4.44 -15.16 6.74
N LEU A 8 4.48 -13.83 6.71
CA LEU A 8 5.65 -13.09 6.23
C LEU A 8 6.62 -12.86 7.39
N ASP A 9 7.92 -12.98 7.10
CA ASP A 9 9.00 -12.69 8.05
C ASP A 9 9.14 -11.18 8.28
N LEU A 10 9.06 -10.40 7.20
CA LEU A 10 9.18 -8.95 7.18
C LEU A 10 8.13 -8.33 6.24
N VAL A 11 7.78 -7.07 6.49
CA VAL A 11 6.97 -6.24 5.58
C VAL A 11 7.70 -4.95 5.29
N TRP A 12 7.91 -4.64 4.02
CA TRP A 12 8.60 -3.42 3.62
C TRP A 12 7.57 -2.36 3.21
N TRP A 13 7.54 -1.24 3.92
CA TRP A 13 6.78 -0.07 3.52
C TRP A 13 7.62 0.77 2.57
N LEU A 14 7.36 0.61 1.28
CA LEU A 14 8.02 1.38 0.23
C LEU A 14 7.36 2.76 0.13
N VAL A 15 8.05 3.77 0.65
CA VAL A 15 7.61 5.16 0.51
C VAL A 15 8.08 5.67 -0.85
N SER A 16 7.13 5.80 -1.78
CA SER A 16 7.47 6.22 -3.14
C SER A 16 7.91 7.69 -3.20
N PRO A 17 8.93 8.06 -4.00
CA PRO A 17 9.35 9.45 -4.19
C PRO A 17 8.21 10.36 -4.66
N GLY A 18 7.14 9.81 -5.24
CA GLY A 18 5.97 10.55 -5.71
C GLY A 18 6.01 10.80 -7.21
N ASN A 19 4.88 11.25 -7.77
CA ASN A 19 4.81 11.61 -9.18
C ASN A 19 5.41 13.02 -9.38
N PRO A 20 6.53 13.17 -10.09
CA PRO A 20 7.17 14.47 -10.34
C PRO A 20 6.33 15.39 -11.24
N LEU A 21 5.30 14.85 -11.92
CA LEU A 21 4.39 15.59 -12.80
C LEU A 21 3.25 16.32 -12.06
N LYS A 22 3.21 16.27 -10.72
CA LYS A 22 2.19 17.00 -9.93
C LYS A 22 2.78 18.30 -9.39
N ALA A 23 2.14 19.43 -9.71
CA ALA A 23 2.55 20.78 -9.30
C ALA A 23 2.72 20.96 -7.78
N HIS A 24 1.92 20.22 -6.99
CA HIS A 24 2.09 20.10 -5.53
C HIS A 24 2.45 18.66 -5.21
N GLY A 25 3.75 18.40 -5.10
CA GLY A 25 4.26 17.10 -4.66
C GLY A 25 3.82 16.80 -3.22
N PRO A 26 3.78 15.51 -2.83
CA PRO A 26 3.69 15.17 -1.42
C PRO A 26 4.87 15.80 -0.64
N ALA A 27 4.75 15.90 0.68
CA ALA A 27 5.86 16.32 1.56
C ALA A 27 7.17 15.59 1.18
N PRO A 28 8.35 16.19 1.42
CA PRO A 28 9.65 15.61 1.09
C PRO A 28 9.74 14.13 1.48
N LEU A 29 10.42 13.33 0.64
CA LEU A 29 10.50 11.87 0.84
C LEU A 29 11.03 11.51 2.23
N ALA A 30 12.03 12.23 2.73
CA ALA A 30 12.60 12.04 4.06
C ALA A 30 11.55 12.24 5.17
N GLU A 31 10.74 13.29 5.10
CA GLU A 31 9.66 13.55 6.06
C GLU A 31 8.59 12.46 6.04
N ARG A 32 8.22 11.98 4.84
CA ARG A 32 7.26 10.87 4.71
C ARG A 32 7.81 9.57 5.26
N ILE A 33 9.10 9.29 5.08
CA ILE A 33 9.76 8.13 5.67
C ILE A 33 9.78 8.27 7.20
N ALA A 34 10.13 9.43 7.74
CA ALA A 34 10.12 9.68 9.19
C ALA A 34 8.71 9.50 9.79
N ALA A 35 7.69 10.08 9.15
CA ALA A 35 6.31 9.92 9.58
C ALA A 35 5.83 8.46 9.50
N ALA A 36 6.20 7.73 8.44
CA ALA A 36 5.86 6.32 8.32
C ALA A 36 6.59 5.45 9.37
N ARG A 37 7.84 5.76 9.71
CA ARG A 37 8.58 5.10 10.80
C ARG A 37 7.93 5.32 12.15
N ALA A 38 7.46 6.53 12.43
CA ALA A 38 6.74 6.84 13.67
C ALA A 38 5.41 6.07 13.82
N LEU A 39 4.85 5.58 12.71
CA LEU A 39 3.63 4.76 12.69
C LEU A 39 3.91 3.24 12.68
N ALA A 40 5.15 2.82 12.46
CA ALA A 40 5.53 1.43 12.43
C ALA A 40 5.90 0.96 13.85
N ASP A 41 4.96 0.31 14.51
CA ASP A 41 5.07 -0.18 15.90
C ASP A 41 5.60 -1.62 16.01
N ASP A 42 5.75 -2.34 14.89
CA ASP A 42 6.29 -3.70 14.81
C ASP A 42 7.69 -3.70 14.17
N PRO A 43 8.73 -4.27 14.81
CA PRO A 43 10.10 -4.27 14.30
C PRO A 43 10.27 -5.04 12.99
N ARG A 44 9.30 -5.88 12.59
CA ARG A 44 9.29 -6.57 11.30
C ARG A 44 8.80 -5.68 10.16
N ILE A 45 8.36 -4.45 10.44
CA ILE A 45 7.98 -3.46 9.45
C ILE A 45 9.19 -2.58 9.15
N VAL A 46 9.73 -2.72 7.94
CA VAL A 46 10.88 -1.96 7.46
C VAL A 46 10.38 -0.82 6.58
N VAL A 47 10.50 0.42 7.06
CA VAL A 47 10.15 1.61 6.28
C VAL A 47 11.35 2.10 5.47
N THR A 48 11.21 2.16 4.15
CA THR A 48 12.31 2.47 3.24
C THR A 48 11.89 3.31 2.03
N GLY A 49 12.80 4.15 1.57
CA GLY A 49 12.72 4.88 0.31
C GLY A 49 13.47 4.17 -0.82
N LEU A 50 13.45 2.83 -0.83
CA LEU A 50 14.27 1.99 -1.70
C LEU A 50 14.19 2.39 -3.18
N GLU A 51 12.99 2.75 -3.66
CA GLU A 51 12.79 3.20 -5.04
C GLU A 51 13.71 4.36 -5.44
N ALA A 52 13.94 5.32 -4.52
CA ALA A 52 14.85 6.44 -4.78
C ALA A 52 16.31 5.98 -4.88
N ARG A 53 16.72 4.97 -4.08
CA ARG A 53 18.08 4.40 -4.12
C ARG A 53 18.30 3.55 -5.37
N LEU A 54 17.28 2.83 -5.82
CA LEU A 54 17.32 2.01 -7.03
C LEU A 54 17.09 2.82 -8.31
N GLY A 55 16.72 4.10 -8.20
CA GLY A 55 16.33 4.92 -9.36
C GLY A 55 15.05 4.44 -10.05
N THR A 56 14.24 3.60 -9.39
CA THR A 56 13.01 3.05 -9.95
C THR A 56 11.80 3.89 -9.58
N ARG A 57 10.78 3.88 -10.44
CA ARG A 57 9.49 4.55 -10.19
C ARG A 57 8.28 3.66 -10.42
N ARG A 58 8.47 2.55 -11.14
CA ARG A 58 7.41 1.63 -11.51
C ARG A 58 7.62 0.35 -10.72
N THR A 59 6.54 -0.18 -10.16
CA THR A 59 6.56 -1.39 -9.33
C THR A 59 7.23 -2.56 -10.04
N ALA A 60 7.02 -2.73 -11.36
CA ALA A 60 7.67 -3.77 -12.14
C ALA A 60 9.21 -3.66 -12.11
N ASP A 61 9.74 -2.44 -12.24
CA ASP A 61 11.20 -2.19 -12.21
C ASP A 61 11.74 -2.37 -10.80
N THR A 62 11.04 -1.86 -9.79
CA THR A 62 11.40 -2.03 -8.37
C THR A 62 11.48 -3.52 -8.02
N LEU A 63 10.47 -4.33 -8.36
CA LEU A 63 10.45 -5.76 -8.07
C LEU A 63 11.57 -6.52 -8.80
N ALA A 64 11.84 -6.19 -10.06
CA ALA A 64 12.93 -6.82 -10.81
C ALA A 64 14.29 -6.55 -10.16
N ALA A 65 14.55 -5.30 -9.76
CA ALA A 65 15.79 -4.91 -9.08
C ALA A 65 15.90 -5.58 -7.69
N MET A 66 14.81 -5.65 -6.93
CA MET A 66 14.78 -6.32 -5.63
C MET A 66 15.11 -7.81 -5.75
N GLN A 67 14.53 -8.52 -6.71
CA GLN A 67 14.82 -9.94 -6.93
C GLN A 67 16.26 -10.19 -7.40
N ALA A 68 16.84 -9.27 -8.18
CA ALA A 68 18.23 -9.37 -8.58
C ALA A 68 19.20 -9.17 -7.41
N LEU A 69 18.89 -8.25 -6.49
CA LEU A 69 19.71 -7.98 -5.30
C LEU A 69 19.58 -9.07 -4.23
N TRP A 70 18.41 -9.71 -4.13
CA TRP A 70 18.12 -10.70 -3.10
C TRP A 70 17.50 -11.97 -3.71
N PRO A 71 18.29 -12.79 -4.43
CA PRO A 71 17.77 -13.96 -5.14
C PRO A 71 17.22 -15.07 -4.22
N GLY A 72 17.68 -15.12 -2.96
CA GLY A 72 17.17 -16.06 -1.96
C GLY A 72 15.88 -15.62 -1.24
N VAL A 73 15.36 -14.42 -1.55
CA VAL A 73 14.19 -13.86 -0.85
C VAL A 73 12.92 -14.09 -1.65
N ARG A 74 11.89 -14.59 -0.96
CA ARG A 74 10.54 -14.77 -1.53
C ARG A 74 9.73 -13.50 -1.33
N PHE A 75 9.46 -12.79 -2.42
CA PHE A 75 8.71 -11.55 -2.39
C PHE A 75 7.21 -11.79 -2.59
N VAL A 76 6.39 -11.15 -1.75
CA VAL A 76 4.93 -11.04 -1.92
C VAL A 76 4.58 -9.57 -2.05
N TRP A 77 3.81 -9.20 -3.07
CA TRP A 77 3.31 -7.85 -3.22
C TRP A 77 2.02 -7.65 -2.42
N LEU A 78 2.04 -6.76 -1.43
CA LEU A 78 0.87 -6.43 -0.63
C LEU A 78 0.17 -5.19 -1.18
N MET A 79 -1.15 -5.25 -1.34
CA MET A 79 -1.96 -4.11 -1.75
C MET A 79 -3.35 -4.10 -1.11
N GLY A 80 -4.00 -2.94 -1.08
CA GLY A 80 -5.42 -2.86 -0.71
C GLY A 80 -6.34 -3.31 -1.84
N SER A 81 -7.58 -3.65 -1.51
CA SER A 81 -8.62 -3.99 -2.51
C SER A 81 -8.92 -2.85 -3.47
N ASP A 82 -8.78 -1.60 -3.05
CA ASP A 82 -8.85 -0.40 -3.88
C ASP A 82 -7.75 -0.38 -4.96
N ASN A 83 -6.52 -0.75 -4.58
CA ASN A 83 -5.43 -0.91 -5.56
C ASN A 83 -5.72 -2.05 -6.54
N LEU A 84 -6.29 -3.17 -6.09
CA LEU A 84 -6.65 -4.28 -6.98
C LEU A 84 -7.66 -3.85 -8.06
N VAL A 85 -8.59 -2.94 -7.75
CA VAL A 85 -9.53 -2.39 -8.74
C VAL A 85 -8.79 -1.68 -9.87
N GLN A 86 -7.74 -0.94 -9.55
CA GLN A 86 -6.96 -0.15 -10.51
C GLN A 86 -5.72 -0.87 -11.05
N PHE A 87 -5.40 -2.07 -10.55
CA PHE A 87 -4.14 -2.76 -10.82
C PHE A 87 -3.92 -3.03 -12.31
N ALA A 88 -4.98 -3.30 -13.07
CA ALA A 88 -4.88 -3.49 -14.52
C ALA A 88 -4.45 -2.23 -15.31
N ARG A 89 -4.35 -1.06 -14.64
CA ARG A 89 -3.84 0.19 -15.20
C ARG A 89 -2.36 0.43 -14.88
N TRP A 90 -1.76 -0.42 -14.05
CA TRP A 90 -0.35 -0.28 -13.69
C TRP A 90 0.52 -0.70 -14.88
N ASP A 91 1.67 -0.04 -15.04
CA ASP A 91 2.65 -0.40 -16.04
C ASP A 91 3.11 -1.86 -15.86
N ARG A 92 3.03 -2.64 -16.94
CA ARG A 92 3.39 -4.08 -16.96
C ARG A 92 2.75 -4.89 -15.83
N TRP A 93 1.51 -4.60 -15.45
CA TRP A 93 0.81 -5.26 -14.34
C TRP A 93 0.75 -6.80 -14.45
N GLN A 94 0.62 -7.34 -15.68
CA GLN A 94 0.67 -8.79 -15.89
C GLN A 94 2.06 -9.36 -15.59
N GLY A 95 3.12 -8.62 -15.94
CA GLY A 95 4.49 -8.97 -15.59
C GLY A 95 4.73 -8.90 -14.08
N ILE A 96 4.11 -7.96 -13.37
CA ILE A 96 4.12 -7.92 -11.89
C ILE A 96 3.46 -9.18 -11.34
N ALA A 97 2.25 -9.50 -11.78
CA ALA A 97 1.50 -10.67 -11.31
C ALA A 97 2.23 -11.99 -11.61
N ALA A 98 2.92 -12.09 -12.75
CA ALA A 98 3.71 -13.25 -13.12
C ALA A 98 5.04 -13.36 -12.36
N ARG A 99 5.48 -12.31 -11.66
CA ARG A 99 6.79 -12.24 -10.99
C ARG A 99 6.72 -12.53 -9.49
N VAL A 100 5.61 -12.18 -8.84
CA VAL A 100 5.42 -12.34 -7.38
C VAL A 100 3.97 -12.69 -7.04
N PRO A 101 3.72 -13.45 -5.96
CA PRO A 101 2.37 -13.62 -5.44
C PRO A 101 1.83 -12.29 -4.89
N ILE A 102 0.51 -12.12 -4.92
CA ILE A 102 -0.15 -10.87 -4.51
C ILE A 102 -1.08 -11.11 -3.31
N GLY A 103 -0.81 -10.42 -2.21
CA GLY A 103 -1.66 -10.40 -1.02
C GLY A 103 -2.55 -9.17 -1.02
N VAL A 104 -3.86 -9.37 -1.16
CA VAL A 104 -4.85 -8.30 -1.22
C VAL A 104 -5.61 -8.20 0.10
N ILE A 105 -5.63 -7.01 0.67
CA ILE A 105 -6.26 -6.71 1.95
C ILE A 105 -7.57 -5.95 1.68
N ALA A 106 -8.71 -6.58 1.94
CA ALA A 106 -10.01 -5.98 1.69
C ALA A 106 -10.30 -4.83 2.68
N ARG A 107 -10.67 -3.67 2.13
CA ARG A 107 -11.23 -2.53 2.87
C ARG A 107 -12.77 -2.52 2.80
N PRO A 108 -13.47 -1.97 3.80
CA PRO A 108 -14.93 -1.80 3.76
C PRO A 108 -15.40 -1.13 2.46
N GLY A 109 -16.52 -1.61 1.90
CA GLY A 109 -17.15 -1.03 0.70
C GLY A 109 -16.50 -1.38 -0.65
N SER A 110 -15.28 -1.93 -0.68
CA SER A 110 -14.56 -2.21 -1.94
C SER A 110 -14.47 -3.70 -2.30
N ARG A 111 -14.98 -4.59 -1.45
CA ARG A 111 -14.85 -6.05 -1.61
C ARG A 111 -15.44 -6.57 -2.92
N THR A 112 -16.67 -6.17 -3.24
CA THR A 112 -17.35 -6.63 -4.46
C THR A 112 -16.63 -6.11 -5.69
N GLN A 113 -16.32 -4.81 -5.73
CA GLN A 113 -15.61 -4.18 -6.85
C GLN A 113 -14.23 -4.80 -7.09
N ALA A 114 -13.51 -5.13 -6.01
CA ALA A 114 -12.20 -5.75 -6.10
C ALA A 114 -12.28 -7.18 -6.66
N ARG A 115 -13.35 -7.93 -6.36
CA ARG A 115 -13.55 -9.28 -6.91
C ARG A 115 -13.99 -9.29 -8.38
N THR A 116 -14.65 -8.23 -8.84
CA THR A 116 -15.12 -8.08 -10.22
C THR A 116 -14.19 -7.20 -11.06
N SER A 117 -13.02 -6.80 -10.54
CA SER A 117 -12.10 -5.94 -11.27
C SER A 117 -11.50 -6.68 -12.47
N ARG A 118 -11.06 -5.94 -13.50
CA ARG A 118 -10.41 -6.52 -14.68
C ARG A 118 -9.22 -7.42 -14.30
N ALA A 119 -8.39 -6.98 -13.35
CA ALA A 119 -7.27 -7.77 -12.87
C ALA A 119 -7.74 -9.05 -12.15
N ALA A 120 -8.74 -8.96 -11.28
CA ALA A 120 -9.31 -10.12 -10.59
C ALA A 120 -9.92 -11.13 -11.57
N THR A 121 -10.63 -10.67 -12.60
CA THR A 121 -11.22 -11.52 -13.64
C THR A 121 -10.15 -12.25 -14.44
N ILE A 122 -9.12 -11.53 -14.94
CA ILE A 122 -8.04 -12.14 -15.72
C ILE A 122 -7.23 -13.13 -14.87
N LEU A 123 -7.03 -12.83 -13.58
CA LEU A 123 -6.32 -13.70 -12.65
C LEU A 123 -7.24 -14.69 -11.91
N ALA A 124 -8.48 -14.88 -12.40
CA ALA A 124 -9.48 -15.87 -12.00
C ALA A 124 -8.90 -17.15 -11.39
N ARG A 125 -8.28 -17.92 -12.28
CA ARG A 125 -7.72 -19.25 -12.05
C ARG A 125 -6.52 -19.28 -11.10
N HIS A 126 -5.90 -18.13 -10.83
CA HIS A 126 -4.72 -17.99 -9.99
C HIS A 126 -5.08 -17.57 -8.56
N ARG A 127 -6.37 -17.39 -8.27
CA ARG A 127 -6.84 -17.00 -6.94
C ARG A 127 -6.83 -18.20 -6.00
N LEU A 128 -6.10 -18.07 -4.90
CA LEU A 128 -6.14 -19.03 -3.80
C LEU A 128 -7.28 -18.66 -2.82
N PRO A 129 -7.91 -19.64 -2.16
CA PRO A 129 -8.88 -19.38 -1.11
C PRO A 129 -8.21 -18.70 0.09
N GLU A 130 -8.98 -17.92 0.86
CA GLU A 130 -8.49 -17.22 2.06
C GLU A 130 -7.88 -18.19 3.10
N SER A 131 -8.38 -19.43 3.19
CA SER A 131 -7.82 -20.47 4.05
C SER A 131 -6.38 -20.86 3.70
N ARG A 132 -5.94 -20.58 2.47
CA ARG A 132 -4.56 -20.81 2.00
C ARG A 132 -3.71 -19.53 2.01
N ALA A 133 -4.17 -18.44 2.64
CA ALA A 133 -3.41 -17.19 2.75
C ALA A 133 -1.99 -17.40 3.30
N ALA A 134 -1.83 -18.30 4.27
CA ALA A 134 -0.56 -18.62 4.91
C ALA A 134 0.46 -19.29 3.97
N LEU A 135 0.04 -19.80 2.81
CA LEU A 135 0.89 -20.45 1.81
C LEU A 135 1.28 -19.51 0.67
N LEU A 136 0.82 -18.25 0.72
CA LEU A 136 0.96 -17.33 -0.40
C LEU A 136 2.42 -17.07 -0.78
N ALA A 137 3.32 -16.99 0.20
CA ALA A 137 4.75 -16.78 -0.03
C ALA A 137 5.46 -17.99 -0.66
N ASP A 138 4.86 -19.18 -0.58
CA ASP A 138 5.37 -20.43 -1.18
C ASP A 138 4.73 -20.71 -2.55
N ALA A 139 3.68 -19.99 -2.92
CA ALA A 139 2.93 -20.23 -4.14
C ALA A 139 3.71 -19.76 -5.38
N THR A 140 3.68 -20.54 -6.45
CA THR A 140 4.25 -20.15 -7.74
C THR A 140 3.42 -19.02 -8.37
N PRO A 141 4.03 -17.87 -8.70
CA PRO A 141 3.35 -16.82 -9.43
C PRO A 141 2.92 -17.27 -10.85
N PRO A 142 1.81 -16.74 -11.39
CA PRO A 142 0.88 -15.85 -10.73
C PRO A 142 0.01 -16.58 -9.70
N ALA A 143 -0.09 -16.00 -8.50
CA ALA A 143 -0.92 -16.46 -7.40
C ALA A 143 -1.39 -15.25 -6.60
N TRP A 144 -2.64 -15.25 -6.13
CA TRP A 144 -3.12 -14.16 -5.29
C TRP A 144 -4.20 -14.59 -4.31
N VAL A 145 -4.27 -13.88 -3.18
CA VAL A 145 -5.27 -14.10 -2.13
C VAL A 145 -5.90 -12.77 -1.76
N LEU A 146 -7.20 -12.77 -1.49
CA LEU A 146 -7.91 -11.65 -0.88
C LEU A 146 -8.35 -12.04 0.52
N ILE A 147 -7.82 -11.36 1.54
CA ILE A 147 -8.18 -11.55 2.95
C ILE A 147 -9.10 -10.44 3.45
N ASN A 148 -9.99 -10.78 4.37
CA ASN A 148 -10.83 -9.80 5.05
C ASN A 148 -10.19 -9.40 6.38
N VAL A 149 -10.11 -8.10 6.66
CA VAL A 149 -9.49 -7.56 7.87
C VAL A 149 -10.56 -6.79 8.67
N PRO A 150 -10.66 -7.02 9.99
CA PRO A 150 -11.52 -6.21 10.86
C PRO A 150 -11.16 -4.72 10.75
N MET A 151 -12.17 -3.87 10.84
CA MET A 151 -12.09 -2.46 10.48
C MET A 151 -11.10 -1.66 11.35
N THR A 152 -10.31 -0.79 10.71
CA THR A 152 -9.75 0.41 11.37
C THR A 152 -10.03 1.58 10.43
N ALA A 153 -10.85 2.54 10.88
CA ALA A 153 -11.50 3.57 10.05
C ALA A 153 -10.58 4.72 9.60
N LEU A 154 -9.29 4.46 9.36
CA LEU A 154 -8.32 5.50 9.04
C LEU A 154 -7.89 5.41 7.57
N SER A 155 -8.25 6.43 6.78
CA SER A 155 -7.67 6.66 5.45
C SER A 155 -6.80 7.91 5.46
N SER A 156 -5.65 7.88 4.79
CA SER A 156 -4.75 9.05 4.73
C SER A 156 -5.40 10.26 4.06
N SER A 157 -6.36 10.05 3.16
CA SER A 157 -7.15 11.14 2.57
C SER A 157 -8.10 11.77 3.58
N ALA A 158 -8.78 10.96 4.41
CA ALA A 158 -9.61 11.48 5.50
C ALA A 158 -8.77 12.21 6.56
N ILE A 159 -7.60 11.70 6.92
CA ILE A 159 -6.67 12.38 7.84
C ILE A 159 -6.15 13.70 7.24
N ARG A 160 -5.81 13.72 5.95
CA ARG A 160 -5.39 14.96 5.26
C ARG A 160 -6.53 15.97 5.14
N ALA A 161 -7.76 15.52 4.90
CA ALA A 161 -8.93 16.38 4.85
C ALA A 161 -9.24 16.97 6.23
N ALA A 162 -9.19 16.15 7.30
CA ALA A 162 -9.35 16.59 8.68
C ALA A 162 -8.26 17.57 9.10
N ARG A 163 -6.99 17.31 8.75
CA ARG A 163 -5.89 18.26 9.00
C ARG A 163 -6.09 19.57 8.26
N ARG A 164 -6.46 19.55 6.97
CA ARG A 164 -6.76 20.77 6.20
C ARG A 164 -7.92 21.56 6.80
N ALA A 165 -9.00 20.88 7.20
CA ALA A 165 -10.15 21.51 7.84
C ALA A 165 -9.80 22.13 9.21
N ALA A 166 -8.89 21.51 9.98
CA ALA A 166 -8.39 22.04 11.24
C ALA A 166 -7.50 23.29 11.04
N THR A 167 -6.68 23.33 9.98
CA THR A 167 -5.86 24.52 9.65
C THR A 167 -6.68 25.69 9.07
N LEU A 168 -7.88 25.42 8.56
CA LEU A 168 -8.79 26.42 7.97
C LEU A 168 -9.80 27.01 8.97
N ARG A 169 -9.74 26.65 10.26
CA ARG A 169 -10.47 27.34 11.33
C ARG A 169 -9.52 28.35 11.99
N PRO A 170 -9.51 29.63 11.59
CA PRO A 170 -8.94 30.66 12.44
C PRO A 170 -9.82 30.80 13.68
N ASP A 171 -9.19 31.10 14.81
CA ASP A 171 -9.78 31.18 16.14
C ASP A 171 -11.15 31.86 16.18
N ALA A 172 -12.21 31.08 16.42
CA ALA A 172 -13.47 31.61 16.90
C ALA A 172 -13.36 31.76 18.42
N GLY A 173 -12.73 32.85 18.87
CA GLY A 173 -12.55 33.07 20.31
C GLY A 173 -11.79 34.33 20.69
N ALA A 174 -12.32 35.51 20.39
CA ALA A 174 -12.08 36.69 21.22
C ALA A 174 -13.45 37.28 21.60
N PRO A 175 -13.85 37.25 22.88
CA PRO A 175 -15.03 37.99 23.30
C PRO A 175 -14.69 39.49 23.30
N LEU A 176 -15.53 40.27 22.64
CA LEU A 176 -15.60 41.72 22.81
C LEU A 176 -16.09 42.01 24.24
N ALA A 177 -15.16 42.24 25.17
CA ALA A 177 -15.39 43.15 26.29
C ALA A 177 -15.09 44.56 25.72
N GLY A 178 -16.00 45.52 25.70
CA GLY A 178 -16.79 46.02 26.82
C GLY A 178 -16.31 47.44 27.08
N LEU A 179 -17.13 48.42 26.73
CA LEU A 179 -16.91 49.87 26.87
C LEU A 179 -16.53 50.27 28.31
N THR A 180 -15.50 51.10 28.45
CA THR A 180 -15.48 52.40 29.17
C THR A 180 -14.17 53.10 28.89
#